data_AF-A0AAE1WYH4-F1
#
_entry.id   AF-A0AAE1WYH4-F1
#
_cell.length_a   1.000
_cell.length_b   1.000
_cell.length_c   1.000
_cell.angle_alpha   90.00
_cell.angle_beta   90.00
_cell.angle_gamma   90.00
#
_symmetry.space_group_name_H-M   'P 1'
#
loop_
_entity.id
_entity.type
_entity.pdbx_description
1 polymer ?
#
loop_
_entity_poly.entity_id
_entity_poly.type
_entity_poly.pdbx_seq_one_letter_code
_entity_poly.pdbx_strand_id
1 'polypeptide(L)'
;MLTLGCNSRLFSLLNRSSLHLNLRAFSSSSSDCTNQSRGGLPRFFSETLPPSKAHSGGVVRVEGDEFWHMTRVLRLGINDRVELFNGKGGLVGGRIENIDRAGVDFMALENPKLISPKTTQWHIFAAFSTLKGGRADWLVEKCTELGASSVTPLLTERSQSISENRVDRLQRVILAAAKQSQRLHEMILKPPIVVGELLTVVALSRLSFVAAAEATPVFNTLSSLQKEPSGVIIIGPEGDFTEEELNSIMEAGAIAVGLGPLRLRVETATLALLSALMLCVVLFLWYPAFWRDLHCMRPKWPSPEYRQLLIKSKCKQKYLNWGRLLVVFQMAIQLENLVASIKSKVRSLKKSKKPYVKMDKSASVKVEIRSRKARKLIDKTLKAADRPGKKQIP
;
A
#
# COMPACT_ATOMS: atom_id res chain seq x y z
N MET A 1 48.42 27.89 41.91
CA MET A 1 48.26 29.30 41.55
C MET A 1 47.33 29.34 40.35
N LEU A 2 46.19 30.02 40.52
CA LEU A 2 45.10 30.28 39.57
C LEU A 2 44.17 29.13 39.15
N THR A 3 43.13 29.01 39.98
CA THR A 3 41.75 28.56 39.78
C THR A 3 40.92 29.44 38.84
N LEU A 4 39.73 28.92 38.45
CA LEU A 4 38.47 29.54 37.96
C LEU A 4 38.10 28.97 36.58
N GLY A 5 36.89 28.51 36.26
CA GLY A 5 35.62 28.51 36.97
C GLY A 5 34.57 27.80 36.11
N CYS A 6 33.54 27.31 36.81
CA CYS A 6 32.39 26.54 36.32
C CYS A 6 31.59 27.25 35.21
N ASN A 7 31.06 26.50 34.24
CA ASN A 7 29.80 26.86 33.59
C ASN A 7 28.99 25.62 33.17
N SER A 8 28.29 25.09 34.16
CA SER A 8 27.17 24.16 34.03
C SER A 8 25.94 24.86 33.42
N ARG A 9 25.91 25.02 32.09
CA ARG A 9 24.71 25.51 31.35
C ARG A 9 24.41 24.80 30.03
N LEU A 10 24.83 23.55 29.86
CA LEU A 10 24.54 22.77 28.64
C LEU A 10 23.77 21.46 28.87
N PHE A 11 23.36 21.17 30.11
CA PHE A 11 22.62 19.93 30.45
C PHE A 11 21.15 20.15 30.87
N SER A 12 20.61 21.35 30.74
CA SER A 12 19.22 21.67 31.13
C SER A 12 18.26 21.98 29.97
N LEU A 13 18.70 21.88 28.70
CA LEU A 13 17.83 22.11 27.52
C LEU A 13 17.27 20.83 26.88
N LEU A 14 17.49 19.66 27.47
CA LEU A 14 16.93 18.38 26.99
C LEU A 14 15.67 17.92 27.72
N ASN A 15 15.03 18.78 28.52
CA ASN A 15 13.88 18.34 29.33
C ASN A 15 12.76 19.40 29.43
N ARG A 16 12.31 19.95 28.30
CA ARG A 16 11.04 20.69 28.19
C ARG A 16 10.58 20.81 26.74
N SER A 17 9.93 19.76 26.24
CA SER A 17 8.88 19.86 25.24
C SER A 17 8.07 18.56 25.27
N SER A 18 7.20 18.47 26.27
CA SER A 18 6.06 17.56 26.27
C SER A 18 5.10 17.97 25.15
N LEU A 19 5.41 17.61 23.91
CA LEU A 19 4.42 17.59 22.84
C LEU A 19 3.58 16.33 23.04
N HIS A 20 2.47 16.51 23.75
CA HIS A 20 1.34 15.59 23.74
C HIS A 20 0.83 15.46 22.29
N LEU A 21 1.45 14.58 21.52
CA LEU A 21 0.89 14.09 20.27
C LEU A 21 -0.30 13.19 20.64
N ASN A 22 -1.49 13.77 20.61
CA ASN A 22 -2.75 13.04 20.64
C ASN A 22 -2.83 12.13 19.40
N LEU A 23 -2.26 10.94 19.50
CA LEU A 23 -2.60 9.79 18.67
C LEU A 23 -4.02 9.36 19.03
N ARG A 24 -5.03 10.11 18.58
CA ARG A 24 -6.36 9.54 18.39
C ARG A 24 -6.27 8.61 17.19
N ALA A 25 -5.90 7.36 17.46
CA ALA A 25 -6.39 6.26 16.65
C ALA A 25 -7.91 6.43 16.57
N PHE A 26 -8.47 6.51 15.37
CA PHE A 26 -9.90 6.40 15.15
C PHE A 26 -10.31 4.97 15.49
N SER A 27 -10.42 4.65 16.79
CA SER A 27 -11.18 3.52 17.28
C SER A 27 -12.60 4.03 17.49
N SER A 28 -13.47 3.82 16.51
CA SER A 28 -14.91 3.94 16.69
C SER A 28 -15.35 2.91 17.72
N SER A 29 -15.56 3.35 18.95
CA SER A 29 -16.27 2.58 19.96
C SER A 29 -17.77 2.66 19.66
N SER A 30 -18.30 1.67 18.96
CA SER A 30 -19.71 1.32 19.08
C SER A 30 -19.80 -0.21 19.09
N SER A 31 -20.01 -0.75 20.28
CA SER A 31 -20.50 -2.10 20.49
C SER A 31 -21.87 -2.21 19.82
N ASP A 32 -21.92 -2.93 18.70
CA ASP A 32 -22.95 -3.93 18.40
C ASP A 32 -22.71 -4.49 16.99
N CYS A 33 -23.20 -5.72 16.79
CA CYS A 33 -23.21 -6.59 15.62
C CYS A 33 -21.90 -7.30 15.20
N THR A 34 -21.90 -8.60 15.53
CA THR A 34 -20.98 -9.67 15.12
C THR A 34 -21.05 -9.95 13.61
N ASN A 35 -20.10 -9.44 12.83
CA ASN A 35 -19.38 -10.11 11.73
C ASN A 35 -18.62 -9.07 10.89
N GLN A 36 -17.36 -8.79 11.23
CA GLN A 36 -16.49 -7.95 10.41
C GLN A 36 -15.10 -8.57 10.33
N SER A 37 -14.97 -9.56 9.44
CA SER A 37 -13.68 -10.04 8.99
C SER A 37 -13.01 -8.94 8.14
N ARG A 38 -12.38 -7.97 8.81
CA ARG A 38 -11.63 -6.77 8.31
C ARG A 38 -12.36 -5.41 8.32
N GLY A 39 -13.02 -5.09 9.44
CA GLY A 39 -12.94 -3.78 10.11
C GLY A 39 -13.46 -2.51 9.41
N GLY A 40 -14.45 -2.60 8.52
CA GLY A 40 -15.16 -1.44 7.96
C GLY A 40 -16.58 -1.81 7.52
N LEU A 41 -17.47 -0.83 7.38
CA LEU A 41 -18.80 -1.05 6.81
C LEU A 41 -18.71 -1.41 5.32
N PRO A 42 -19.59 -2.28 4.79
CA PRO A 42 -19.71 -2.51 3.36
C PRO A 42 -19.98 -1.19 2.62
N ARG A 43 -19.23 -0.94 1.54
CA ARG A 43 -19.29 0.29 0.77
C ARG A 43 -19.80 0.05 -0.64
N PHE A 44 -20.75 0.87 -1.07
CA PHE A 44 -21.44 0.78 -2.36
C PHE A 44 -21.38 2.10 -3.11
N PHE A 45 -21.31 2.02 -4.43
CA PHE A 45 -21.24 3.21 -5.28
C PHE A 45 -22.62 3.84 -5.47
N SER A 46 -22.69 5.16 -5.43
CA SER A 46 -23.89 5.91 -5.80
C SER A 46 -23.48 7.26 -6.37
N GLU A 47 -23.97 7.60 -7.56
CA GLU A 47 -23.67 8.88 -8.21
C GLU A 47 -24.19 10.08 -7.40
N THR A 48 -25.34 9.89 -6.74
CA THR A 48 -26.02 10.91 -5.95
C THR A 48 -25.92 10.60 -4.46
N LEU A 49 -25.27 11.48 -3.71
CA LEU A 49 -25.28 11.44 -2.24
C LEU A 49 -26.36 12.38 -1.69
N PRO A 50 -26.90 12.11 -0.49
CA PRO A 50 -27.91 12.97 0.09
C PRO A 50 -27.34 14.37 0.35
N PRO A 51 -28.14 15.45 0.25
CA PRO A 51 -27.65 16.80 0.45
C PRO A 51 -27.21 17.05 1.89
N SER A 52 -26.12 17.81 2.07
CA SER A 52 -25.50 18.10 3.37
C SER A 52 -26.34 18.93 4.35
N LYS A 53 -27.52 19.41 3.93
CA LYS A 53 -28.46 20.22 4.73
C LYS A 53 -29.81 19.53 4.97
N ALA A 54 -29.94 18.23 4.70
CA ALA A 54 -31.16 17.51 5.05
C ALA A 54 -31.27 17.42 6.59
N HIS A 55 -32.14 18.25 7.19
CA HIS A 55 -32.39 18.27 8.65
C HIS A 55 -33.12 16.99 9.14
N SER A 56 -33.44 16.08 8.23
CA SER A 56 -33.99 14.75 8.45
C SER A 56 -33.27 13.84 7.45
N GLY A 57 -32.60 12.79 7.94
CA GLY A 57 -31.67 11.95 7.17
C GLY A 57 -32.09 11.74 5.72
N GLY A 58 -31.28 12.20 4.77
CA GLY A 58 -31.60 12.11 3.35
C GLY A 58 -31.68 10.65 2.91
N VAL A 59 -32.78 10.30 2.24
CA VAL A 59 -32.98 8.97 1.65
C VAL A 59 -32.42 8.96 0.23
N VAL A 60 -31.61 7.96 -0.08
CA VAL A 60 -31.07 7.71 -1.42
C VAL A 60 -31.51 6.33 -1.87
N ARG A 61 -32.09 6.26 -3.07
CA ARG A 61 -32.46 5.00 -3.70
C ARG A 61 -31.25 4.40 -4.41
N VAL A 62 -30.94 3.14 -4.10
CA VAL A 62 -29.88 2.36 -4.76
C VAL A 62 -30.52 1.25 -5.59
N GLU A 63 -30.17 1.19 -6.88
CA GLU A 63 -30.77 0.29 -7.87
C GLU A 63 -29.67 -0.44 -8.68
N GLY A 64 -30.09 -1.31 -9.60
CA GLY A 64 -29.18 -1.99 -10.53
C GLY A 64 -28.17 -2.93 -9.88
N ASP A 65 -26.92 -2.87 -10.34
CA ASP A 65 -25.85 -3.78 -9.92
C ASP A 65 -25.52 -3.68 -8.43
N GLU A 66 -25.56 -2.45 -7.87
CA GLU A 66 -25.29 -2.24 -6.44
C GLU A 66 -26.41 -2.81 -5.57
N PHE A 67 -27.68 -2.67 -5.97
CA PHE A 67 -28.81 -3.32 -5.32
C PHE A 67 -28.67 -4.85 -5.29
N TRP A 68 -28.32 -5.46 -6.42
CA TRP A 68 -28.05 -6.90 -6.49
C TRP A 68 -26.88 -7.31 -5.59
N HIS A 69 -25.80 -6.53 -5.58
CA HIS A 69 -24.63 -6.81 -4.75
C HIS A 69 -24.97 -6.74 -3.25
N MET A 70 -25.76 -5.75 -2.82
CA MET A 70 -26.23 -5.62 -1.44
C MET A 70 -27.08 -6.81 -0.99
N THR A 71 -28.14 -7.11 -1.74
CA THR A 71 -29.21 -8.03 -1.28
C THR A 71 -28.93 -9.50 -1.58
N ARG A 72 -28.17 -9.81 -2.64
CA ARG A 72 -28.03 -11.20 -3.14
C ARG A 72 -26.66 -11.77 -2.89
N VAL A 73 -25.62 -10.94 -3.05
CA VAL A 73 -24.24 -11.34 -2.80
C VAL A 73 -23.92 -11.22 -1.32
N LEU A 74 -24.11 -10.02 -0.74
CA LEU A 74 -23.80 -9.76 0.66
C LEU A 74 -24.97 -10.07 1.61
N ARG A 75 -26.18 -10.27 1.06
CA ARG A 75 -27.40 -10.66 1.79
C ARG A 75 -27.75 -9.70 2.92
N LEU A 76 -27.53 -8.40 2.67
CA LEU A 76 -27.86 -7.34 3.62
C LEU A 76 -29.38 -7.17 3.72
N GLY A 77 -29.84 -6.93 4.94
CA GLY A 77 -31.24 -6.73 5.30
C GLY A 77 -31.54 -5.33 5.83
N ILE A 78 -32.81 -5.11 6.17
CA ILE A 78 -33.27 -3.87 6.79
C ILE A 78 -32.51 -3.64 8.10
N ASN A 79 -32.13 -2.38 8.35
CA ASN A 79 -31.28 -1.89 9.43
C ASN A 79 -29.78 -2.20 9.34
N ASP A 80 -29.31 -2.96 8.34
CA ASP A 80 -27.87 -3.16 8.16
C ASP A 80 -27.17 -1.84 7.80
N ARG A 81 -26.00 -1.62 8.40
CA ARG A 81 -25.19 -0.42 8.18
C ARG A 81 -24.32 -0.55 6.95
N VAL A 82 -24.32 0.48 6.12
CA VAL A 82 -23.55 0.54 4.88
C VAL A 82 -23.02 1.96 4.65
N GLU A 83 -22.05 2.09 3.75
CA GLU A 83 -21.54 3.37 3.27
C GLU A 83 -21.87 3.54 1.79
N LEU A 84 -22.28 4.75 1.41
CA LEU A 84 -22.33 5.17 0.01
C LEU A 84 -21.17 6.12 -0.30
N PHE A 85 -20.53 5.93 -1.45
CA PHE A 85 -19.52 6.84 -1.98
C PHE A 85 -19.79 7.15 -3.46
N ASN A 86 -19.30 8.29 -3.93
CA ASN A 86 -19.60 8.79 -5.29
C ASN A 86 -18.39 8.84 -6.22
N GLY A 87 -17.27 8.21 -5.84
CA GLY A 87 -16.02 8.24 -6.60
C GLY A 87 -15.35 9.61 -6.71
N LYS A 88 -15.90 10.66 -6.09
CA LYS A 88 -15.42 12.06 -6.13
C LYS A 88 -15.01 12.57 -4.75
N GLY A 89 -14.75 11.67 -3.81
CA GLY A 89 -14.39 11.99 -2.42
C GLY A 89 -15.56 12.11 -1.45
N GLY A 90 -16.80 12.04 -1.95
CA GLY A 90 -18.00 12.00 -1.11
C GLY A 90 -18.17 10.64 -0.45
N LEU A 91 -18.47 10.64 0.84
CA LEU A 91 -18.73 9.44 1.64
C LEU A 91 -19.85 9.71 2.64
N VAL A 92 -20.84 8.85 2.72
CA VAL A 92 -21.91 8.95 3.72
C VAL A 92 -22.19 7.59 4.34
N GLY A 93 -22.26 7.56 5.67
CA GLY A 93 -22.65 6.38 6.43
C GLY A 93 -24.15 6.39 6.71
N GLY A 94 -24.77 5.23 6.65
CA GLY A 94 -26.19 5.10 6.89
C GLY A 94 -26.63 3.66 7.11
N ARG A 95 -27.93 3.43 6.94
CA ARG A 95 -28.53 2.10 7.06
C ARG A 95 -29.54 1.85 5.95
N ILE A 96 -29.79 0.59 5.68
CA ILE A 96 -30.90 0.17 4.83
C ILE A 96 -32.21 0.41 5.59
N GLU A 97 -33.06 1.28 5.07
CA GLU A 97 -34.38 1.56 5.65
C GLU A 97 -35.44 0.60 5.08
N ASN A 98 -35.42 0.38 3.77
CA ASN A 98 -36.39 -0.45 3.08
C ASN A 98 -35.74 -1.19 1.91
N ILE A 99 -36.33 -2.35 1.55
CA ILE A 99 -35.89 -3.18 0.43
C ILE A 99 -37.14 -3.64 -0.31
N ASP A 100 -37.20 -3.39 -1.61
CA ASP A 100 -38.25 -3.92 -2.47
C ASP A 100 -37.66 -4.65 -3.69
N ARG A 101 -38.47 -4.90 -4.72
CA ARG A 101 -38.06 -5.63 -5.93
C ARG A 101 -37.17 -4.82 -6.87
N ALA A 102 -37.25 -3.49 -6.81
CA ALA A 102 -36.57 -2.57 -7.70
C ALA A 102 -35.30 -1.97 -7.08
N GLY A 103 -35.20 -1.92 -5.75
CA GLY A 103 -34.05 -1.29 -5.11
C GLY A 103 -34.04 -1.35 -3.57
N VAL A 104 -33.04 -0.66 -3.03
CA VAL A 104 -32.81 -0.47 -1.59
C VAL A 104 -32.89 1.02 -1.28
N ASP A 105 -33.65 1.37 -0.26
CA ASP A 105 -33.69 2.74 0.29
C ASP A 105 -32.63 2.86 1.37
N PHE A 106 -31.62 3.68 1.09
CA PHE A 106 -30.57 4.02 2.04
C PHE A 106 -30.96 5.28 2.80
N MET A 107 -31.00 5.20 4.14
CA MET A 107 -31.17 6.36 5.01
C MET A 107 -29.82 6.81 5.56
N ALA A 108 -29.42 8.05 5.24
CA ALA A 108 -28.23 8.66 5.82
C ALA A 108 -28.39 8.87 7.34
N LEU A 109 -27.41 8.40 8.11
CA LEU A 109 -27.35 8.60 9.56
C LEU A 109 -26.39 9.74 9.95
N GLU A 110 -25.52 10.13 9.02
CA GLU A 110 -24.53 11.20 9.19
C GLU A 110 -24.57 12.13 7.97
N ASN A 111 -24.05 13.35 8.14
CA ASN A 111 -23.83 14.24 7.00
C ASN A 111 -22.75 13.65 6.08
N PRO A 112 -22.90 13.76 4.75
CA PRO A 112 -21.86 13.36 3.81
C PRO A 112 -20.55 14.08 4.10
N LYS A 113 -19.47 13.31 4.21
CA LYS A 113 -18.10 13.80 4.30
C LYS A 113 -17.61 14.03 2.88
N LEU A 114 -16.99 15.18 2.64
CA LEU A 114 -16.25 15.45 1.40
C LEU A 114 -14.77 15.44 1.72
N ILE A 115 -14.07 14.41 1.22
CA ILE A 115 -12.64 14.22 1.44
C ILE A 115 -11.91 14.63 0.17
N SER A 116 -10.99 15.58 0.27
CA SER A 116 -10.15 15.99 -0.86
C SER A 116 -9.22 14.87 -1.31
N PRO A 117 -8.85 14.81 -2.61
CA PRO A 117 -7.88 13.84 -3.08
C PRO A 117 -6.51 14.08 -2.42
N LYS A 118 -5.70 13.01 -2.34
CA LYS A 118 -4.32 13.12 -1.83
C LYS A 118 -3.50 14.05 -2.72
N THR A 119 -2.49 14.69 -2.12
CA THR A 119 -1.56 15.59 -2.81
C THR A 119 -0.69 14.87 -3.83
N THR A 120 -0.41 13.59 -3.61
CA THR A 120 0.38 12.75 -4.51
C THR A 120 -0.46 12.30 -5.69
N GLN A 121 -0.16 12.80 -6.88
CA GLN A 121 -0.93 12.49 -8.08
C GLN A 121 -0.04 11.99 -9.22
N TRP A 122 -0.16 10.70 -9.52
CA TRP A 122 0.57 10.06 -10.61
C TRP A 122 -0.38 9.74 -11.76
N HIS A 123 -0.04 10.26 -12.93
CA HIS A 123 -0.72 9.95 -14.18
C HIS A 123 0.10 8.92 -14.96
N ILE A 124 -0.54 7.82 -15.35
CA ILE A 124 0.13 6.71 -16.03
C ILE A 124 -0.22 6.74 -17.50
N PHE A 125 0.78 6.88 -18.35
CA PHE A 125 0.69 6.61 -19.78
C PHE A 125 1.32 5.25 -20.02
N ALA A 126 0.52 4.28 -20.45
CA ALA A 126 1.02 2.93 -20.65
C ALA A 126 0.48 2.33 -21.94
N ALA A 127 1.37 1.75 -22.74
CA ALA A 127 1.01 1.09 -23.98
C ALA A 127 0.56 -0.36 -23.71
N PHE A 128 -0.67 -0.48 -23.18
CA PHE A 128 -1.26 -1.78 -22.83
C PHE A 128 -2.36 -2.25 -23.79
N SER A 129 -2.58 -1.55 -24.90
CA SER A 129 -3.68 -1.86 -25.81
C SER A 129 -3.51 -3.20 -26.53
N THR A 130 -2.27 -3.65 -26.74
CA THR A 130 -1.96 -4.96 -27.34
C THR A 130 -1.92 -6.12 -26.34
N LEU A 131 -1.98 -5.86 -25.02
CA LEU A 131 -1.90 -6.92 -24.02
C LEU A 131 -3.11 -7.86 -24.10
N LYS A 132 -2.85 -9.16 -24.20
CA LYS A 132 -3.87 -10.23 -24.26
C LYS A 132 -4.07 -10.88 -22.90
N GLY A 133 -5.16 -11.66 -22.76
CA GLY A 133 -5.39 -12.53 -21.61
C GLY A 133 -5.71 -11.80 -20.30
N GLY A 134 -6.41 -10.65 -20.36
CA GLY A 134 -6.81 -9.90 -19.16
C GLY A 134 -5.68 -9.12 -18.48
N ARG A 135 -4.47 -9.10 -19.05
CA ARG A 135 -3.31 -8.40 -18.47
C ARG A 135 -3.49 -6.88 -18.36
N ALA A 136 -4.23 -6.26 -19.28
CA ALA A 136 -4.58 -4.85 -19.17
C ALA A 136 -5.58 -4.58 -18.04
N ASP A 137 -6.57 -5.46 -17.86
CA ASP A 137 -7.50 -5.37 -16.73
C ASP A 137 -6.72 -5.44 -15.42
N TRP A 138 -5.79 -6.40 -15.31
CA TRP A 138 -4.93 -6.54 -14.14
C TRP A 138 -4.04 -5.30 -13.91
N LEU A 139 -3.45 -4.75 -14.96
CA LEU A 139 -2.69 -3.49 -14.87
C LEU A 139 -3.56 -2.36 -14.31
N VAL A 140 -4.76 -2.16 -14.86
CA VAL A 140 -5.67 -1.09 -14.47
C VAL A 140 -6.23 -1.29 -13.04
N GLU A 141 -6.57 -2.52 -12.69
CA GLU A 141 -6.97 -2.92 -11.34
C GLU A 141 -5.87 -2.53 -10.33
N LYS A 142 -4.63 -2.95 -10.59
CA LYS A 142 -3.52 -2.72 -9.67
C LYS A 142 -3.06 -1.26 -9.65
N CYS A 143 -3.18 -0.51 -10.75
CA CYS A 143 -2.97 0.94 -10.74
C CYS A 143 -4.01 1.65 -9.85
N THR A 144 -5.26 1.20 -9.90
CA THR A 144 -6.34 1.73 -9.05
C THR A 144 -6.05 1.48 -7.57
N GLU A 145 -5.71 0.24 -7.21
CA GLU A 145 -5.36 -0.18 -5.85
C GLU A 145 -4.15 0.58 -5.28
N LEU A 146 -3.12 0.78 -6.10
CA LEU A 146 -1.88 1.45 -5.68
C LEU A 146 -1.99 2.97 -5.57
N GLY A 147 -3.13 3.56 -5.94
CA GLY A 147 -3.35 4.98 -5.74
C GLY A 147 -3.09 5.87 -6.95
N ALA A 148 -2.95 5.33 -8.17
CA ALA A 148 -2.75 6.16 -9.37
C ALA A 148 -3.94 7.12 -9.59
N SER A 149 -3.69 8.35 -10.01
CA SER A 149 -4.74 9.37 -10.20
C SER A 149 -5.47 9.20 -11.51
N SER A 150 -4.75 8.87 -12.57
CA SER A 150 -5.34 8.52 -13.84
C SER A 150 -4.46 7.53 -14.60
N VAL A 151 -5.08 6.83 -15.55
CA VAL A 151 -4.39 6.05 -16.56
C VAL A 151 -4.88 6.46 -17.95
N THR A 152 -3.96 6.54 -18.88
CA THR A 152 -4.21 6.87 -20.28
C THR A 152 -3.59 5.76 -21.13
N PRO A 153 -4.36 5.08 -21.99
CA PRO A 153 -3.79 4.17 -22.98
C PRO A 153 -2.87 4.95 -23.92
N LEU A 154 -1.60 4.56 -24.00
CA LEU A 154 -0.65 5.16 -24.93
C LEU A 154 -0.63 4.36 -26.22
N LEU A 155 -0.89 5.04 -27.34
CA LEU A 155 -0.80 4.48 -28.67
C LEU A 155 0.61 4.74 -29.21
N THR A 156 1.33 3.66 -29.50
CA THR A 156 2.69 3.69 -30.05
C THR A 156 2.71 3.00 -31.41
N GLU A 157 3.83 3.07 -32.13
CA GLU A 157 3.98 2.38 -33.41
C GLU A 157 3.63 0.87 -33.30
N ARG A 158 4.04 0.26 -32.20
CA ARG A 158 3.82 -1.17 -31.87
C ARG A 158 2.53 -1.42 -31.09
N SER A 159 1.68 -0.41 -30.88
CA SER A 159 0.46 -0.48 -30.08
C SER A 159 -0.63 0.49 -30.57
N GLN A 160 -1.17 0.24 -31.76
CA GLN A 160 -1.85 1.26 -32.56
C GLN A 160 -3.30 1.60 -32.18
N SER A 161 -4.05 0.71 -31.52
CA SER A 161 -5.47 0.97 -31.22
C SER A 161 -5.97 0.25 -29.98
N ILE A 162 -7.04 0.78 -29.38
CA ILE A 162 -7.82 0.14 -28.31
C ILE A 162 -9.31 0.24 -28.67
N SER A 163 -10.05 -0.85 -28.53
CA SER A 163 -11.48 -0.87 -28.86
C SER A 163 -12.34 -0.21 -27.78
N GLU A 164 -13.46 0.39 -28.15
CA GLU A 164 -14.42 1.01 -27.23
C GLU A 164 -14.95 0.01 -26.18
N ASN A 165 -15.32 -1.20 -26.61
CA ASN A 165 -15.73 -2.29 -25.71
C ASN A 165 -14.70 -2.58 -24.60
N ARG A 166 -13.41 -2.35 -24.88
CA ARG A 166 -12.35 -2.52 -23.90
C ARG A 166 -12.31 -1.35 -22.92
N VAL A 167 -12.58 -0.12 -23.35
CA VAL A 167 -12.66 1.05 -22.47
C VAL A 167 -13.77 0.85 -21.42
N ASP A 168 -14.97 0.45 -21.83
CA ASP A 168 -16.09 0.19 -20.90
C ASP A 168 -15.78 -0.91 -19.90
N ARG A 169 -15.07 -1.95 -20.36
CA ARG A 169 -14.58 -3.03 -19.48
C ARG A 169 -13.58 -2.51 -18.47
N LEU A 170 -12.64 -1.66 -18.87
CA LEU A 170 -11.63 -1.09 -17.97
C LEU A 170 -12.29 -0.14 -16.94
N GLN A 171 -13.31 0.63 -17.32
CA GLN A 171 -14.06 1.46 -16.36
C GLN A 171 -14.72 0.61 -15.27
N ARG A 172 -15.35 -0.52 -15.64
CA ARG A 172 -15.91 -1.46 -14.65
C ARG A 172 -14.85 -2.06 -13.73
N VAL A 173 -13.67 -2.36 -14.26
CA VAL A 173 -12.52 -2.82 -13.46
C VAL A 173 -12.07 -1.76 -12.46
N ILE A 174 -11.99 -0.48 -12.88
CA ILE A 174 -11.64 0.64 -12.00
C ILE A 174 -12.65 0.77 -10.86
N LEU A 175 -13.95 0.76 -11.16
CA LEU A 175 -14.99 0.87 -10.15
C LEU A 175 -14.93 -0.29 -9.14
N ALA A 176 -14.77 -1.52 -9.63
CA ALA A 176 -14.62 -2.69 -8.77
C ALA A 176 -13.37 -2.61 -7.87
N ALA A 177 -12.23 -2.22 -8.44
CA ALA A 177 -10.98 -2.04 -7.71
C ALA A 177 -11.07 -0.89 -6.69
N ALA A 178 -11.72 0.23 -7.03
CA ALA A 178 -11.94 1.34 -6.11
C ALA A 178 -12.79 0.92 -4.90
N LYS A 179 -13.87 0.15 -5.11
CA LYS A 179 -14.67 -0.45 -4.04
C LYS A 179 -13.84 -1.37 -3.14
N GLN A 180 -13.11 -2.30 -3.75
CA GLN A 180 -12.31 -3.29 -3.02
C GLN A 180 -11.19 -2.64 -2.19
N SER A 181 -10.51 -1.65 -2.76
CA SER A 181 -9.43 -0.89 -2.10
C SER A 181 -9.93 0.22 -1.18
N GLN A 182 -11.25 0.38 -1.02
CA GLN A 182 -11.88 1.43 -0.22
C GLN A 182 -11.46 2.85 -0.64
N ARG A 183 -11.24 3.04 -1.94
CA ARG A 183 -10.82 4.32 -2.49
C ARG A 183 -12.03 5.24 -2.71
N LEU A 184 -11.92 6.49 -2.24
CA LEU A 184 -13.01 7.47 -2.33
C LEU A 184 -13.01 8.29 -3.63
N HIS A 185 -11.84 8.41 -4.25
CA HIS A 185 -11.64 9.08 -5.54
C HIS A 185 -11.32 8.02 -6.57
N GLU A 186 -12.16 7.83 -7.57
CA GLU A 186 -11.88 6.86 -8.62
C GLU A 186 -10.64 7.26 -9.44
N MET A 187 -9.93 6.27 -9.96
CA MET A 187 -8.88 6.53 -10.94
C MET A 187 -9.55 6.92 -12.25
N ILE A 188 -9.10 8.02 -12.86
CA ILE A 188 -9.69 8.48 -14.12
C ILE A 188 -9.07 7.68 -15.28
N LEU A 189 -9.90 7.03 -16.10
CA LEU A 189 -9.46 6.49 -17.40
C LEU A 189 -9.60 7.58 -18.46
N LYS A 190 -8.48 8.09 -18.96
CA LYS A 190 -8.48 9.10 -20.03
C LYS A 190 -8.57 8.44 -21.42
N PRO A 191 -9.07 9.16 -22.43
CA PRO A 191 -9.05 8.70 -23.81
C PRO A 191 -7.64 8.32 -24.29
N PRO A 192 -7.49 7.37 -25.22
CA PRO A 192 -6.19 6.99 -25.77
C PRO A 192 -5.52 8.18 -26.46
N ILE A 193 -4.20 8.31 -26.33
CA ILE A 193 -3.42 9.36 -27.01
C ILE A 193 -2.24 8.75 -27.75
N VAL A 194 -1.76 9.43 -28.79
CA VAL A 194 -0.53 9.07 -29.52
C VAL A 194 0.72 9.65 -28.86
N VAL A 195 1.90 9.09 -29.14
CA VAL A 195 3.18 9.57 -28.59
C VAL A 195 3.42 11.06 -28.86
N GLY A 196 3.03 11.58 -30.04
CA GLY A 196 3.18 13.01 -30.35
C GLY A 196 2.44 13.93 -29.38
N GLU A 197 1.20 13.59 -28.99
CA GLU A 197 0.42 14.35 -28.00
C GLU A 197 0.98 14.20 -26.58
N LEU A 198 1.56 13.04 -26.27
CA LEU A 198 2.23 12.81 -24.99
C LEU A 198 3.37 13.80 -24.77
N LEU A 199 4.12 14.19 -25.82
CA LEU A 199 5.26 15.10 -25.69
C LEU A 199 4.85 16.45 -25.09
N THR A 200 3.69 16.99 -25.45
CA THR A 200 3.17 18.23 -24.88
C THR A 200 2.86 18.07 -23.38
N VAL A 201 2.30 16.93 -22.98
CA VAL A 201 2.04 16.63 -21.57
C VAL A 201 3.34 16.52 -20.78
N VAL A 202 4.36 15.88 -21.35
CA VAL A 202 5.69 15.71 -20.74
C VAL A 202 6.36 17.07 -20.54
N ALA A 203 6.32 17.94 -21.55
CA ALA A 203 6.93 19.27 -21.51
C ALA A 203 6.28 20.20 -20.47
N LEU A 204 4.98 20.05 -20.23
CA LEU A 204 4.23 20.81 -19.22
C LEU A 204 4.32 20.22 -17.81
N SER A 205 4.70 18.94 -17.71
CA SER A 205 4.82 18.24 -16.43
C SER A 205 6.12 18.63 -15.72
N ARG A 206 6.04 18.87 -14.41
CA ARG A 206 7.23 19.13 -13.59
C ARG A 206 8.11 17.89 -13.42
N LEU A 207 7.51 16.71 -13.50
CA LEU A 207 8.21 15.45 -13.29
C LEU A 207 7.63 14.39 -14.21
N SER A 208 8.49 13.81 -15.03
CA SER A 208 8.12 12.84 -16.06
C SER A 208 9.14 11.71 -16.04
N PHE A 209 8.70 10.48 -15.84
CA PHE A 209 9.56 9.30 -15.84
C PHE A 209 9.17 8.36 -16.97
N VAL A 210 10.15 7.96 -17.78
CA VAL A 210 9.97 6.91 -18.80
C VAL A 210 10.75 5.68 -18.38
N ALA A 211 10.07 4.53 -18.32
CA ALA A 211 10.74 3.26 -18.05
C ALA A 211 11.49 2.82 -19.31
N ALA A 212 12.81 2.71 -19.20
CA ALA A 212 13.68 2.28 -20.29
C ALA A 212 14.66 1.21 -19.79
N ALA A 213 15.00 0.25 -20.65
CA ALA A 213 16.05 -0.70 -20.36
C ALA A 213 17.40 0.03 -20.18
N GLU A 214 18.27 -0.51 -19.32
CA GLU A 214 19.64 0.00 -19.09
C GLU A 214 19.77 1.44 -18.57
N ALA A 215 18.66 2.13 -18.31
CA ALA A 215 18.65 3.45 -17.70
C ALA A 215 19.10 3.42 -16.23
N THR A 216 19.42 4.61 -15.70
CA THR A 216 19.83 4.74 -14.30
C THR A 216 18.74 4.22 -13.37
N PRO A 217 19.08 3.47 -12.30
CA PRO A 217 18.09 2.95 -11.37
C PRO A 217 17.16 4.06 -10.85
N VAL A 218 15.85 3.79 -10.85
CA VAL A 218 14.83 4.75 -10.38
C VAL A 218 15.21 5.40 -9.06
N PHE A 219 15.83 4.63 -8.14
CA PHE A 219 16.22 5.11 -6.81
C PHE A 219 17.15 6.33 -6.84
N ASN A 220 18.03 6.42 -7.84
CA ASN A 220 18.97 7.54 -7.98
C ASN A 220 18.25 8.83 -8.41
N THR A 221 17.14 8.69 -9.13
CA THR A 221 16.33 9.82 -9.60
C THR A 221 15.34 10.32 -8.55
N LEU A 222 15.09 9.56 -7.47
CA LEU A 222 14.08 9.90 -6.46
C LEU A 222 14.38 11.19 -5.68
N SER A 223 15.60 11.73 -5.73
CA SER A 223 15.90 12.99 -5.05
C SER A 223 15.09 14.18 -5.61
N SER A 224 14.61 14.10 -6.85
CA SER A 224 13.69 15.10 -7.42
C SER A 224 12.27 15.03 -6.84
N LEU A 225 11.83 13.85 -6.35
CA LEU A 225 10.50 13.64 -5.74
C LEU A 225 10.31 14.38 -4.42
N GLN A 226 11.40 14.73 -3.73
CA GLN A 226 11.32 15.51 -2.48
C GLN A 226 10.62 16.86 -2.68
N LYS A 227 10.62 17.39 -3.91
CA LYS A 227 10.08 18.71 -4.22
C LYS A 227 8.68 18.64 -4.84
N GLU A 228 8.38 17.59 -5.59
CA GLU A 228 7.13 17.46 -6.35
C GLU A 228 6.52 16.06 -6.14
N PRO A 229 5.38 15.94 -5.43
CA PRO A 229 4.75 14.65 -5.15
C PRO A 229 3.90 14.13 -6.31
N SER A 230 3.92 14.79 -7.47
CA SER A 230 3.03 14.54 -8.60
C SER A 230 3.79 14.55 -9.91
N GLY A 231 3.34 13.77 -10.88
CA GLY A 231 4.01 13.68 -12.17
C GLY A 231 3.41 12.62 -13.09
N VAL A 232 4.13 12.32 -14.16
CA VAL A 232 3.73 11.35 -15.17
C VAL A 232 4.68 10.15 -15.20
N ILE A 233 4.11 8.97 -15.40
CA ILE A 233 4.81 7.71 -15.60
C ILE A 233 4.52 7.25 -17.02
N ILE A 234 5.55 6.88 -17.78
CA ILE A 234 5.45 6.49 -19.18
C ILE A 234 6.03 5.09 -19.33
N ILE A 235 5.20 4.15 -19.81
CA ILE A 235 5.55 2.74 -19.99
C ILE A 235 5.27 2.34 -21.44
N GLY A 236 6.31 1.83 -22.11
CA GLY A 236 6.26 1.38 -23.50
C GLY A 236 5.51 0.05 -23.70
N PRO A 237 5.35 -0.36 -24.97
CA PRO A 237 4.67 -1.60 -25.34
C PRO A 237 5.56 -2.83 -25.08
N GLU A 238 5.05 -4.05 -25.30
CA GLU A 238 5.86 -5.28 -25.16
C GLU A 238 7.11 -5.31 -26.05
N GLY A 239 7.03 -4.65 -27.21
CA GLY A 239 8.16 -4.51 -28.13
C GLY A 239 9.16 -3.43 -27.74
N ASP A 240 8.94 -2.68 -26.65
CA ASP A 240 9.63 -1.43 -26.32
C ASP A 240 9.32 -0.28 -27.29
N PHE A 241 9.68 0.94 -26.92
CA PHE A 241 9.63 2.12 -27.79
C PHE A 241 10.59 1.97 -28.97
N THR A 242 10.34 2.69 -30.07
CA THR A 242 11.41 2.92 -31.06
C THR A 242 12.45 3.89 -30.51
N GLU A 243 13.63 3.92 -31.11
CA GLU A 243 14.65 4.89 -30.73
C GLU A 243 14.16 6.33 -30.94
N GLU A 244 13.41 6.60 -32.02
CA GLU A 244 12.84 7.94 -32.25
C GLU A 244 11.79 8.31 -31.20
N GLU A 245 10.89 7.38 -30.84
CA GLU A 245 9.88 7.59 -29.81
C GLU A 245 10.54 7.89 -28.46
N LEU A 246 11.52 7.08 -28.06
CA LEU A 246 12.21 7.25 -26.77
C LEU A 246 12.99 8.56 -26.73
N ASN A 247 13.74 8.89 -27.79
CA ASN A 247 14.49 10.13 -27.87
C ASN A 247 13.56 11.35 -27.81
N SER A 248 12.44 11.33 -28.55
CA SER A 248 11.45 12.41 -28.52
C SER A 248 10.85 12.61 -27.12
N ILE A 249 10.55 11.52 -26.42
CA ILE A 249 10.02 11.56 -25.03
C ILE A 249 11.07 12.17 -24.08
N MET A 250 12.35 11.81 -24.23
CA MET A 250 13.42 12.38 -23.40
C MET A 250 13.69 13.84 -23.73
N GLU A 251 13.69 14.22 -25.02
CA GLU A 251 13.86 15.61 -25.47
C GLU A 251 12.74 16.52 -24.96
N ALA A 252 11.51 16.00 -24.85
CA ALA A 252 10.40 16.69 -24.23
C ALA A 252 10.56 16.90 -22.71
N GLY A 253 11.56 16.27 -22.07
CA GLY A 253 11.89 16.46 -20.66
C GLY A 253 11.64 15.24 -19.76
N ALA A 254 11.34 14.06 -20.32
CA ALA A 254 11.21 12.85 -19.51
C ALA A 254 12.58 12.33 -19.04
N ILE A 255 12.62 11.84 -17.80
CA ILE A 255 13.79 11.23 -17.20
C ILE A 255 13.68 9.71 -17.37
N ALA A 256 14.63 9.12 -18.09
CA ALA A 256 14.71 7.67 -18.25
C ALA A 256 15.11 6.97 -16.94
N VAL A 257 14.35 5.95 -16.54
CA VAL A 257 14.57 5.18 -15.30
C VAL A 257 14.59 3.68 -15.54
N GLY A 258 15.56 3.02 -14.92
CA GLY A 258 15.70 1.57 -14.90
C GLY A 258 15.03 0.96 -13.68
N LEU A 259 14.33 -0.16 -13.88
CA LEU A 259 13.59 -0.90 -12.84
C LEU A 259 14.30 -2.17 -12.36
N GLY A 260 15.62 -2.23 -12.56
CA GLY A 260 16.47 -3.36 -12.21
C GLY A 260 17.08 -4.04 -13.44
N PRO A 261 17.83 -5.13 -13.24
CA PRO A 261 18.58 -5.80 -14.31
C PRO A 261 17.71 -6.75 -15.16
N LEU A 262 16.48 -7.04 -14.74
CA LEU A 262 15.60 -7.97 -15.42
C LEU A 262 14.64 -7.21 -16.35
N ARG A 263 14.34 -7.82 -17.50
CA ARG A 263 13.29 -7.32 -18.39
C ARG A 263 11.93 -7.58 -17.76
N LEU A 264 11.20 -6.50 -17.46
CA LEU A 264 9.85 -6.56 -16.89
C LEU A 264 8.81 -6.48 -18.01
N ARG A 265 7.67 -7.15 -17.81
CA ARG A 265 6.48 -6.97 -18.66
C ARG A 265 5.85 -5.61 -18.42
N VAL A 266 5.06 -5.11 -19.37
CA VAL A 266 4.38 -3.80 -19.31
C VAL A 266 3.64 -3.60 -17.98
N GLU A 267 2.80 -4.55 -17.58
CA GLU A 267 2.07 -4.47 -16.31
C GLU A 267 3.01 -4.51 -15.10
N THR A 268 4.04 -5.35 -15.12
CA THR A 268 5.00 -5.45 -14.01
C THR A 268 5.83 -4.18 -13.86
N ALA A 269 6.29 -3.61 -14.97
CA ALA A 269 7.04 -2.36 -15.01
C ALA A 269 6.20 -1.19 -14.48
N THR A 270 4.94 -1.10 -14.94
CA THR A 270 3.98 -0.09 -14.47
C THR A 270 3.81 -0.13 -12.96
N LEU A 271 3.55 -1.32 -12.40
CA LEU A 271 3.33 -1.48 -10.96
C LEU A 271 4.60 -1.28 -10.15
N ALA A 272 5.75 -1.75 -10.64
CA ALA A 272 7.03 -1.56 -9.97
C ALA A 272 7.39 -0.08 -9.84
N LEU A 273 7.25 0.69 -10.93
CA LEU A 273 7.53 2.12 -10.94
C LEU A 273 6.53 2.89 -10.06
N LEU A 274 5.22 2.64 -10.23
CA LEU A 274 4.19 3.28 -9.41
C LEU A 274 4.40 3.00 -7.92
N SER A 275 4.65 1.73 -7.55
CA SER A 275 4.87 1.35 -6.16
C SER A 275 6.10 2.01 -5.57
N ALA A 276 7.21 2.08 -6.33
CA ALA A 276 8.42 2.76 -5.90
C ALA A 276 8.15 4.24 -5.62
N LEU A 277 7.48 4.94 -6.53
CA LEU A 277 7.17 6.36 -6.38
C LEU A 277 6.23 6.62 -5.20
N MET A 278 5.17 5.82 -5.05
CA MET A 278 4.22 5.93 -3.93
C MET A 278 4.90 5.68 -2.57
N LEU A 279 5.72 4.63 -2.45
CA LEU A 279 6.44 4.31 -1.22
C LEU A 279 7.44 5.40 -0.85
N CYS A 280 8.16 5.94 -1.84
CA CYS A 280 9.12 7.01 -1.60
C CYS A 280 8.44 8.25 -1.03
N VAL A 281 7.32 8.69 -1.62
CA VAL A 281 6.57 9.84 -1.10
C VAL A 281 6.08 9.59 0.33
N VAL A 282 5.59 8.39 0.64
CA VAL A 282 5.18 8.03 2.02
C VAL A 282 6.37 8.12 2.98
N LEU A 283 7.52 7.55 2.63
CA LEU A 283 8.73 7.61 3.46
C LEU A 283 9.22 9.04 3.66
N PHE A 284 9.11 9.90 2.65
CA PHE A 284 9.46 11.33 2.77
C PHE A 284 8.53 12.08 3.72
N LEU A 285 7.21 11.87 3.60
CA LEU A 285 6.22 12.52 4.46
C LEU A 285 6.33 12.07 5.92
N TRP A 286 6.69 10.81 6.17
CA TRP A 286 6.77 10.24 7.52
C TRP A 286 8.13 10.44 8.20
N TYR A 287 9.23 10.52 7.44
CA TYR A 287 10.59 10.64 7.97
C TYR A 287 11.43 11.72 7.28
N PRO A 288 11.10 13.01 7.45
CA PRO A 288 11.84 14.12 6.83
C PRO A 288 13.28 14.28 7.38
N ALA A 289 13.60 13.69 8.54
CA ALA A 289 14.95 13.69 9.11
C ALA A 289 15.89 12.68 8.41
N PHE A 290 15.39 11.46 8.13
CA PHE A 290 16.17 10.38 7.51
C PHE A 290 16.78 10.78 6.16
N TRP A 291 16.03 11.53 5.36
CA TRP A 291 16.48 11.95 4.03
C TRP A 291 17.44 13.14 4.04
N ARG A 292 17.40 13.99 5.08
CA ARG A 292 18.43 15.03 5.28
C ARG A 292 19.81 14.40 5.55
N ASP A 293 19.84 13.32 6.33
CA ASP A 293 21.09 12.61 6.63
C ASP A 293 21.63 11.83 5.43
N LEU A 294 20.76 11.31 4.55
CA LEU A 294 21.18 10.68 3.29
C LEU A 294 21.87 11.69 2.34
N HIS A 295 21.46 12.97 2.36
CA HIS A 295 22.08 14.04 1.59
C HIS A 295 23.45 14.48 2.14
N CYS A 296 23.65 14.42 3.47
CA CYS A 296 24.95 14.69 4.09
C CYS A 296 26.02 13.65 3.71
N MET A 297 25.62 12.49 3.17
CA MET A 297 26.54 11.46 2.68
C MET A 297 26.89 11.58 1.18
N ARG A 298 26.65 12.72 0.51
CA ARG A 298 27.27 12.98 -0.81
C ARG A 298 28.73 13.44 -0.62
N PRO A 299 29.76 12.72 -1.10
CA PRO A 299 31.11 13.27 -1.09
C PRO A 299 31.18 14.43 -2.10
N LYS A 300 31.67 15.59 -1.65
CA LYS A 300 32.15 16.67 -2.53
C LYS A 300 33.22 16.07 -3.45
N TRP A 301 32.99 16.10 -4.76
CA TRP A 301 34.00 15.68 -5.74
C TRP A 301 35.19 16.65 -5.69
N PRO A 302 36.45 16.19 -5.54
CA PRO A 302 37.60 17.06 -5.74
C PRO A 302 37.80 17.31 -7.25
N SER A 303 38.59 18.34 -7.55
CA SER A 303 38.91 18.92 -8.86
C SER A 303 39.33 17.90 -9.95
N PRO A 304 39.32 18.31 -11.25
CA PRO A 304 39.52 17.42 -12.40
C PRO A 304 40.80 16.57 -12.38
N GLU A 305 41.82 17.01 -11.64
CA GLU A 305 43.11 16.33 -11.50
C GLU A 305 43.03 14.99 -10.74
N TYR A 306 42.00 14.77 -9.90
CA TYR A 306 41.83 13.52 -9.16
C TYR A 306 41.16 12.38 -9.96
N ARG A 307 40.63 12.67 -11.17
CA ARG A 307 39.95 11.65 -12.00
C ARG A 307 40.92 10.65 -12.62
N GLN A 308 42.18 11.00 -12.86
CA GLN A 308 43.13 10.09 -13.51
C GLN A 308 43.72 9.04 -12.55
N LEU A 309 43.73 9.29 -11.24
CA LEU A 309 44.24 8.32 -10.24
C LEU A 309 43.24 7.20 -9.88
N LEU A 310 41.95 7.38 -10.17
CA LEU A 310 40.90 6.40 -9.84
C LEU A 310 40.66 5.33 -10.91
N ILE A 311 41.34 5.38 -12.05
CA ILE A 311 41.25 4.35 -13.09
C ILE A 311 42.09 3.10 -12.75
N LYS A 312 42.95 3.14 -11.72
CA LYS A 312 43.86 2.02 -11.39
C LYS A 312 43.63 1.26 -10.08
N SER A 313 42.52 1.44 -9.35
CA SER A 313 42.28 0.55 -8.20
C SER A 313 40.82 0.13 -8.03
N LYS A 314 40.66 -1.13 -7.61
CA LYS A 314 39.43 -1.90 -7.35
C LYS A 314 38.46 -1.22 -6.37
N CYS A 315 37.96 -0.03 -6.67
CA CYS A 315 37.07 0.73 -5.77
C CYS A 315 35.59 0.64 -6.17
N LYS A 316 35.26 0.30 -7.43
CA LYS A 316 33.85 0.22 -7.89
C LYS A 316 33.05 -0.91 -7.21
N GLN A 317 33.70 -2.01 -6.82
CA GLN A 317 33.05 -3.15 -6.15
C GLN A 317 32.77 -2.90 -4.66
N LYS A 318 33.55 -2.04 -4.00
CA LYS A 318 33.46 -1.85 -2.54
C LYS A 318 32.30 -0.95 -2.14
N TYR A 319 31.92 0.02 -2.98
CA TYR A 319 30.83 0.97 -2.69
C TYR A 319 29.42 0.38 -2.88
N LEU A 320 29.24 -0.62 -3.75
CA LEU A 320 27.96 -1.32 -3.89
C LEU A 320 27.57 -2.15 -2.64
N ASN A 321 28.57 -2.54 -1.84
CA ASN A 321 28.35 -3.30 -0.61
C ASN A 321 27.92 -2.43 0.57
N TRP A 322 28.23 -1.13 0.60
CA TRP A 322 27.85 -0.25 1.72
C TRP A 322 26.35 0.09 1.72
N GLY A 323 25.75 0.28 0.54
CA GLY A 323 24.28 0.48 0.43
C GLY A 323 23.49 -0.77 0.84
N ARG A 324 24.00 -1.97 0.52
CA ARG A 324 23.42 -3.24 0.99
C ARG A 324 23.63 -3.44 2.49
N LEU A 325 24.79 -3.08 3.02
CA LEU A 325 25.07 -3.18 4.45
C LEU A 325 24.13 -2.29 5.27
N LEU A 326 23.79 -1.09 4.79
CA LEU A 326 22.92 -0.16 5.54
C LEU A 326 21.48 -0.67 5.67
N VAL A 327 20.91 -1.27 4.61
CA VAL A 327 19.58 -1.88 4.66
C VAL A 327 19.58 -3.11 5.57
N VAL A 328 20.62 -3.94 5.51
CA VAL A 328 20.80 -5.11 6.38
C VAL A 328 21.01 -4.68 7.83
N PHE A 329 21.77 -3.60 8.09
CA PHE A 329 21.97 -3.04 9.43
C PHE A 329 20.67 -2.51 10.02
N GLN A 330 19.85 -1.82 9.21
CA GLN A 330 18.57 -1.28 9.67
C GLN A 330 17.55 -2.38 9.96
N MET A 331 17.51 -3.45 9.14
CA MET A 331 16.70 -4.63 9.43
C MET A 331 17.20 -5.39 10.67
N ALA A 332 18.51 -5.46 10.88
CA ALA A 332 19.09 -6.06 12.09
C ALA A 332 18.70 -5.30 13.36
N ILE A 333 18.73 -3.95 13.33
CA ILE A 333 18.28 -3.10 14.45
C ILE A 333 16.77 -3.28 14.71
N GLN A 334 15.95 -3.40 13.67
CA GLN A 334 14.51 -3.68 13.83
C GLN A 334 14.25 -5.07 14.41
N LEU A 335 15.02 -6.07 14.00
CA LEU A 335 14.97 -7.43 14.57
C LEU A 335 15.40 -7.45 16.03
N GLU A 336 16.46 -6.73 16.40
CA GLU A 336 16.89 -6.61 17.79
C GLU A 336 15.84 -5.94 18.67
N ASN A 337 15.20 -4.87 18.17
CA ASN A 337 14.11 -4.20 18.88
C ASN A 337 12.86 -5.09 19.01
N LEU A 338 12.53 -5.87 17.99
CA LEU A 338 11.45 -6.85 18.03
C LEU A 338 11.75 -7.97 19.03
N VAL A 339 12.97 -8.51 19.03
CA VAL A 339 13.43 -9.52 19.97
C VAL A 339 13.44 -8.98 21.40
N ALA A 340 13.85 -7.72 21.61
CA ALA A 340 13.80 -7.05 22.91
C ALA A 340 12.35 -6.88 23.41
N SER A 341 11.43 -6.51 22.52
CA SER A 341 9.99 -6.40 22.81
C SER A 341 9.37 -7.76 23.17
N ILE A 342 9.68 -8.81 22.41
CA ILE A 342 9.27 -10.19 22.70
C ILE A 342 9.84 -10.65 24.05
N LYS A 343 11.14 -10.44 24.31
CA LYS A 343 11.77 -10.77 25.59
C LYS A 343 11.16 -10.00 26.76
N SER A 344 10.73 -8.75 26.55
CA SER A 344 10.01 -7.95 27.54
C SER A 344 8.63 -8.54 27.85
N LYS A 345 7.86 -8.89 26.81
CA LYS A 345 6.53 -9.51 26.93
C LYS A 345 6.58 -10.90 27.59
N VAL A 346 7.60 -11.70 27.25
CA VAL A 346 7.84 -13.01 27.89
C VAL A 346 8.23 -12.83 29.36
N ARG A 347 9.00 -11.80 29.72
CA ARG A 347 9.32 -11.47 31.12
C ARG A 347 8.10 -10.97 31.89
N SER A 348 7.21 -10.20 31.28
CA SER A 348 5.95 -9.78 31.93
C SER A 348 5.01 -10.96 32.16
N LEU A 349 4.94 -11.92 31.22
CA LEU A 349 4.18 -13.16 31.39
C LEU A 349 4.76 -14.03 32.51
N LYS A 350 6.09 -14.13 32.63
CA LYS A 350 6.75 -14.83 33.76
C LYS A 350 6.52 -14.16 35.12
N LYS A 351 6.40 -12.83 35.19
CA LYS A 351 6.06 -12.10 36.42
C LYS A 351 4.60 -12.28 36.86
N SER A 352 3.71 -12.69 35.97
CA SER A 352 2.28 -12.92 36.28
C SER A 352 1.95 -14.35 36.76
N LYS A 353 2.95 -15.15 37.17
CA LYS A 353 2.68 -16.42 37.86
C LYS A 353 2.02 -16.13 39.20
N LYS A 354 0.68 -16.19 39.25
CA LYS A 354 -0.07 -16.38 40.49
C LYS A 354 0.58 -17.55 41.26
N PRO A 355 0.75 -17.45 42.58
CA PRO A 355 1.33 -18.53 43.37
C PRO A 355 0.51 -19.81 43.17
N TYR A 356 1.21 -20.89 42.82
CA TYR A 356 0.63 -22.22 42.72
C TYR A 356 0.16 -22.64 44.11
N VAL A 357 -1.14 -22.55 44.38
CA VAL A 357 -1.75 -23.19 45.54
C VAL A 357 -1.70 -24.70 45.28
N LYS A 358 -0.90 -25.40 46.09
CA LYS A 358 -0.77 -26.85 46.06
C LYS A 358 -2.14 -27.42 46.47
N MET A 359 -2.90 -27.94 45.51
CA MET A 359 -4.12 -28.69 45.84
C MET A 359 -3.74 -29.93 46.65
N ASP A 360 -4.40 -30.11 47.79
CA ASP A 360 -4.34 -31.36 48.54
C ASP A 360 -4.84 -32.52 47.67
N LYS A 361 -4.10 -33.63 47.71
CA LYS A 361 -4.31 -34.82 46.86
C LYS A 361 -5.60 -35.60 47.17
N SER A 362 -6.46 -35.13 48.07
CA SER A 362 -7.70 -35.81 48.45
C SER A 362 -8.88 -35.54 47.51
N ALA A 363 -8.79 -34.59 46.59
CA ALA A 363 -9.84 -34.31 45.61
C ALA A 363 -9.43 -34.72 44.17
N SER A 364 -9.14 -36.01 43.98
CA SER A 364 -8.96 -36.56 42.63
C SER A 364 -10.33 -36.77 41.99
N VAL A 365 -10.71 -35.89 41.07
CA VAL A 365 -11.88 -36.10 40.19
C VAL A 365 -11.62 -37.33 39.34
N LYS A 366 -12.30 -38.44 39.66
CA LYS A 366 -12.36 -39.65 38.82
C LYS A 366 -13.08 -39.30 37.52
N VAL A 367 -12.34 -39.08 36.45
CA VAL A 367 -12.92 -39.05 35.09
C VAL A 367 -13.05 -40.49 34.61
N GLU A 368 -14.26 -41.03 34.67
CA GLU A 368 -14.55 -42.38 34.20
C GLU A 368 -14.69 -42.40 32.67
N ILE A 369 -13.66 -42.88 31.97
CA ILE A 369 -13.70 -43.03 30.50
C ILE A 369 -14.57 -44.25 30.17
N ARG A 370 -15.81 -44.03 29.72
CA ARG A 370 -16.79 -45.09 29.42
C ARG A 370 -16.53 -45.88 28.12
N SER A 371 -15.68 -45.37 27.23
CA SER A 371 -15.35 -46.06 25.97
C SER A 371 -14.15 -46.99 26.10
N ARG A 372 -14.36 -48.30 25.91
CA ARG A 372 -13.29 -49.31 25.85
C ARG A 372 -12.26 -49.01 24.74
N LYS A 373 -12.70 -48.39 23.64
CA LYS A 373 -11.85 -48.03 22.50
C LYS A 373 -10.89 -46.89 22.87
N ALA A 374 -11.38 -45.88 23.60
CA ALA A 374 -10.57 -44.78 24.10
C ALA A 374 -9.54 -45.24 25.15
N ARG A 375 -9.92 -46.13 26.08
CA ARG A 375 -8.99 -46.71 27.04
C ARG A 375 -7.84 -47.46 26.35
N LYS A 376 -8.15 -48.30 25.36
CA LYS A 376 -7.12 -49.03 24.60
C LYS A 376 -6.17 -48.09 23.84
N LEU A 377 -6.68 -46.98 23.30
CA LEU A 377 -5.84 -46.02 22.59
C LEU A 377 -4.86 -45.34 23.53
N ILE A 378 -5.35 -44.86 24.68
CA ILE A 378 -4.56 -44.18 25.70
C ILE A 378 -3.47 -45.10 26.24
N ASP A 379 -3.83 -46.35 26.56
CA ASP A 379 -2.89 -47.35 27.07
C ASP A 379 -1.80 -47.71 26.04
N LYS A 380 -2.15 -47.71 24.75
CA LYS A 380 -1.20 -47.91 23.64
C LYS A 380 -0.24 -46.72 23.48
N THR A 381 -0.75 -45.49 23.60
CA THR A 381 0.10 -44.27 23.56
C THR A 381 1.03 -44.16 24.76
N LEU A 382 0.58 -44.54 25.97
CA LEU A 382 1.43 -44.55 27.16
C LEU A 382 2.55 -45.59 27.04
N LYS A 383 2.24 -46.81 26.59
CA LYS A 383 3.24 -47.85 26.34
C LYS A 383 4.26 -47.49 25.25
N ALA A 384 3.87 -46.68 24.27
CA ALA A 384 4.77 -46.18 23.23
C ALA A 384 5.70 -45.06 23.76
N ALA A 385 5.20 -44.22 24.67
CA ALA A 385 5.99 -43.17 25.30
C ALA A 385 7.06 -43.72 26.25
N ASP A 386 6.78 -44.85 26.92
CA ASP A 386 7.71 -45.49 27.87
C ASP A 386 8.85 -46.30 27.20
N ARG A 387 8.84 -46.45 25.86
CA ARG A 387 9.89 -47.17 25.12
C ARG A 387 10.34 -46.39 23.87
N PRO A 388 11.16 -45.34 24.01
CA PRO A 388 11.67 -44.59 22.88
C PRO A 388 12.80 -45.39 22.22
N GLY A 389 12.50 -46.34 21.34
CA GLY A 389 13.59 -47.10 20.69
C GLY A 389 13.29 -48.27 19.77
N LYS A 390 12.04 -48.63 19.42
CA LYS A 390 11.80 -49.65 18.39
C LYS A 390 10.73 -49.19 17.40
N LYS A 391 11.19 -48.73 16.22
CA LYS A 391 10.39 -48.68 15.00
C LYS A 391 9.96 -50.10 14.64
N GLN A 392 8.68 -50.29 14.37
CA GLN A 392 8.22 -51.21 13.31
C GLN A 392 6.92 -50.64 12.73
N ILE A 393 7.03 -50.25 11.48
CA ILE A 393 5.95 -49.89 10.56
C ILE A 393 5.25 -51.20 10.16
N PRO A 394 3.94 -51.17 9.98
CA PRO A 394 3.40 -51.62 8.69
C PRO A 394 2.76 -50.48 7.90
#